data_AF-A0A840J865-F1
#
_entry.id   AF-A0A840J865-F1
#
_cell.length_a   1.000
_cell.length_b   1.000
_cell.length_c   1.000
_cell.angle_alpha   90.00
_cell.angle_beta   90.00
_cell.angle_gamma   90.00
#
_symmetry.space_group_name_H-M   'P 1'
#
loop_
_entity.id
_entity.type
_entity.pdbx_description
1 polymer ?
#
loop_
_entity_poly.entity_id
_entity_poly.type
_entity_poly.pdbx_seq_one_letter_code
_entity_poly.pdbx_strand_id
1 'polypeptide(L)'
;MIGTKDIAAQLRRWAETQDAPQRAAFEVLDEQGHWLRNKAFIDACVHEDEFEGVVYISWWQAAEAEGELTGSSGEMAVLRFALFLAQDPVGLSSLDSSNRAIVVREFARALGVAR
;
A
#
# COMPACT_ATOMS: atom_id res chain seq x y z
N MET A 1 17.80 -16.32 3.20
CA MET A 1 16.35 -16.20 2.96
C MET A 1 15.75 -15.56 4.19
N ILE A 2 15.40 -14.28 4.12
CA ILE A 2 14.71 -13.56 5.20
C ILE A 2 13.33 -14.22 5.36
N GLY A 3 12.99 -14.67 6.56
CA GLY A 3 11.67 -15.30 6.80
C GLY A 3 10.55 -14.27 6.67
N THR A 4 9.34 -14.67 6.26
CA THR A 4 8.19 -13.76 6.04
C THR A 4 7.84 -12.89 7.25
N LYS A 5 8.04 -13.42 8.48
CA LYS A 5 7.86 -12.65 9.73
C LYS A 5 8.86 -11.51 9.91
N ASP A 6 10.05 -11.67 9.35
CA ASP A 6 11.13 -10.68 9.41
C ASP A 6 10.88 -9.58 8.36
N ILE A 7 10.40 -9.94 7.17
CA ILE A 7 10.01 -8.99 6.10
C ILE A 7 8.96 -7.99 6.58
N ALA A 8 7.85 -8.44 7.19
CA ALA A 8 6.79 -7.53 7.64
C ALA A 8 7.27 -6.53 8.71
N ALA A 9 8.17 -6.95 9.60
CA ALA A 9 8.73 -6.07 10.63
C ALA A 9 9.73 -5.05 10.05
N GLN A 10 10.44 -5.41 8.99
CA GLN A 10 11.32 -4.49 8.28
C GLN A 10 10.51 -3.49 7.44
N LEU A 11 9.48 -3.96 6.72
CA LEU A 11 8.57 -3.10 5.95
C LEU A 11 7.83 -2.10 6.84
N ARG A 12 7.41 -2.49 8.05
CA ARG A 12 6.79 -1.55 8.99
C ARG A 12 7.74 -0.40 9.37
N ARG A 13 9.01 -0.73 9.65
CA ARG A 13 10.06 0.29 9.92
C ARG A 13 10.31 1.19 8.72
N TRP A 14 10.32 0.63 7.51
CA TRP A 14 10.43 1.42 6.28
C TRP A 14 9.21 2.34 6.09
N ALA A 15 7.99 1.86 6.33
CA ALA A 15 6.76 2.65 6.17
C ALA A 15 6.71 3.89 7.10
N GLU A 16 7.32 3.81 8.28
CA GLU A 16 7.46 4.93 9.21
C GLU A 16 8.29 6.09 8.64
N THR A 17 9.17 5.83 7.67
CA THR A 17 10.00 6.86 7.02
C THR A 17 9.36 7.42 5.74
N GLN A 18 8.26 6.84 5.28
CA GLN A 18 7.57 7.27 4.06
C GLN A 18 6.61 8.43 4.30
N ASP A 19 6.21 9.09 3.19
CA ASP A 19 5.15 10.08 3.19
C ASP A 19 3.78 9.49 3.58
N ALA A 20 2.81 10.37 3.86
CA ALA A 20 1.50 9.93 4.35
C ALA A 20 0.75 9.01 3.37
N PRO A 21 0.69 9.28 2.04
CA PRO A 21 0.05 8.37 1.09
C PRO A 21 0.69 6.97 1.02
N GLN A 22 2.02 6.88 0.94
CA GLN A 22 2.72 5.60 0.90
C GLN A 22 2.62 4.82 2.21
N ARG A 23 2.66 5.52 3.35
CA ARG A 23 2.44 4.90 4.65
C ARG A 23 1.02 4.34 4.75
N ALA A 24 0.01 5.09 4.34
CA ALA A 24 -1.38 4.62 4.32
C ALA A 24 -1.56 3.41 3.39
N ALA A 25 -0.88 3.38 2.24
CA ALA A 25 -0.87 2.23 1.35
C ALA A 25 -0.30 0.97 2.04
N PHE A 26 0.82 1.10 2.76
CA PHE A 26 1.39 0.01 3.54
C PHE A 26 0.42 -0.48 4.63
N GLU A 27 -0.16 0.44 5.42
CA GLU A 27 -1.07 0.08 6.52
C GLU A 27 -2.30 -0.69 6.01
N VAL A 28 -2.85 -0.30 4.85
CA VAL A 28 -3.95 -1.04 4.19
C VAL A 28 -3.55 -2.50 3.91
N LEU A 29 -2.34 -2.74 3.41
CA LEU A 29 -1.85 -4.09 3.12
C LEU A 29 -1.52 -4.88 4.39
N ASP A 30 -0.98 -4.21 5.42
CA ASP A 30 -0.63 -4.83 6.70
C ASP A 30 -1.86 -5.26 7.49
N GLU A 31 -2.88 -4.38 7.59
CA GLU A 31 -4.16 -4.69 8.24
C GLU A 31 -4.90 -5.83 7.54
N GLN A 32 -4.92 -5.83 6.20
CA GLN A 32 -5.58 -6.90 5.44
C GLN A 32 -4.79 -8.22 5.47
N GLY A 33 -3.45 -8.14 5.51
CA GLY A 33 -2.56 -9.25 5.85
C GLY A 33 -2.35 -10.34 4.80
N HIS A 34 -3.03 -10.32 3.65
CA HIS A 34 -2.82 -11.29 2.57
C HIS A 34 -1.55 -10.95 1.78
N TRP A 35 -1.45 -9.73 1.26
CA TRP A 35 -0.42 -9.37 0.28
C TRP A 35 1.00 -9.45 0.84
N LEU A 36 1.20 -9.06 2.10
CA LEU A 36 2.50 -9.19 2.79
C LEU A 36 2.89 -10.64 3.12
N ARG A 37 2.03 -11.62 2.82
CA ARG A 37 2.30 -13.06 2.95
C ARG A 37 2.22 -13.78 1.60
N ASN A 38 1.73 -13.11 0.57
CA ASN A 38 1.60 -13.66 -0.77
C ASN A 38 2.99 -13.70 -1.42
N LYS A 39 3.47 -14.91 -1.72
CA LYS A 39 4.81 -15.10 -2.27
C LYS A 39 5.01 -14.38 -3.60
N ALA A 40 4.03 -14.41 -4.51
CA ALA A 40 4.15 -13.75 -5.80
C ALA A 40 4.28 -12.23 -5.64
N PHE A 41 3.51 -11.64 -4.72
CA PHE A 41 3.63 -10.22 -4.38
C PHE A 41 5.00 -9.89 -3.78
N ILE A 42 5.45 -10.66 -2.79
CA ILE A 42 6.76 -10.44 -2.15
C ILE A 42 7.87 -10.51 -3.19
N ASP A 43 7.89 -11.57 -4.00
CA ASP A 43 8.94 -11.78 -5.01
C ASP A 43 8.94 -10.67 -6.08
N ALA A 44 7.77 -10.12 -6.44
CA ALA A 44 7.66 -9.10 -7.49
C ALA A 44 7.83 -7.66 -6.98
N CYS A 45 7.47 -7.39 -5.72
CA CYS A 45 7.24 -6.02 -5.25
C CYS A 45 8.11 -5.62 -4.05
N VAL A 46 8.70 -6.59 -3.33
CA VAL A 46 9.50 -6.33 -2.13
C VAL A 46 10.97 -6.50 -2.45
N HIS A 47 11.75 -5.47 -2.16
CA HIS A 47 13.18 -5.43 -2.47
C HIS A 47 13.97 -5.09 -1.21
N GLU A 48 15.24 -5.48 -1.22
CA GLU A 48 16.22 -5.10 -0.22
C GLU A 48 17.22 -4.16 -0.91
N ASP A 49 17.44 -2.99 -0.34
CA ASP A 49 18.49 -2.08 -0.79
C ASP A 49 19.87 -2.72 -0.51
N GLU A 50 20.68 -2.93 -1.54
CA GLU A 50 21.97 -3.63 -1.43
C GLU A 50 23.01 -2.88 -0.58
N PHE A 51 22.86 -1.57 -0.38
CA PHE A 51 23.80 -0.73 0.35
C PHE A 51 23.37 -0.51 1.80
N GLU A 52 22.08 -0.34 2.05
CA GLU A 52 21.54 -0.03 3.38
C GLU A 52 20.88 -1.24 4.07
N GLY A 53 20.65 -2.34 3.36
CA GLY A 53 19.93 -3.52 3.89
C GLY A 53 18.48 -3.21 4.25
N VAL A 54 17.90 -2.16 3.66
CA VAL A 54 16.54 -1.72 3.94
C VAL A 54 15.58 -2.48 3.05
N VAL A 55 14.62 -3.18 3.65
CA VAL A 55 13.53 -3.83 2.91
C VAL A 55 12.41 -2.83 2.66
N TYR A 56 11.99 -2.68 1.41
CA TYR A 56 10.98 -1.72 0.96
C TYR A 56 10.01 -2.34 -0.06
N ILE A 57 8.85 -1.70 -0.24
CA ILE A 57 7.92 -2.01 -1.33
C ILE A 57 8.21 -1.06 -2.50
N SER A 58 8.46 -1.62 -3.68
CA SER A 58 8.48 -0.88 -4.93
C SER A 58 7.06 -0.74 -5.47
N TRP A 59 6.43 0.40 -5.18
CA TRP A 59 5.06 0.68 -5.64
C TRP A 59 4.94 0.74 -7.17
N TRP A 60 6.01 1.12 -7.85
CA TRP A 60 6.09 1.09 -9.31
C TRP A 60 6.01 -0.34 -9.83
N GLN A 61 6.87 -1.25 -9.33
CA GLN A 61 6.85 -2.65 -9.75
C GLN A 61 5.55 -3.35 -9.33
N ALA A 62 4.98 -2.98 -8.18
CA ALA A 62 3.68 -3.48 -7.77
C ALA A 62 2.55 -3.06 -8.73
N ALA A 63 2.62 -1.86 -9.31
CA ALA A 63 1.68 -1.42 -10.33
C ALA A 63 1.86 -2.17 -11.67
N GLU A 64 3.10 -2.42 -12.08
CA GLU A 64 3.40 -3.22 -13.27
C GLU A 64 2.95 -4.68 -13.11
N ALA A 65 3.14 -5.25 -11.91
CA ALA A 65 2.79 -6.64 -11.61
C ALA A 65 1.31 -6.87 -11.29
N GLU A 66 0.49 -5.81 -11.11
CA GLU A 66 -0.91 -5.93 -10.66
C GLU A 66 -1.72 -6.92 -11.49
N GLY A 67 -1.54 -6.91 -12.81
CA GLY A 67 -2.26 -7.78 -13.75
C GLY A 67 -1.86 -9.26 -13.68
N GLU A 68 -0.71 -9.57 -13.08
CA GLU A 68 -0.17 -10.93 -12.95
C GLU A 68 -0.42 -11.53 -11.56
N LEU A 69 -0.72 -10.68 -10.58
CA LEU A 69 -1.03 -11.09 -9.22
C LEU A 69 -2.43 -11.72 -9.13
N THR A 70 -2.54 -12.79 -8.34
CA THR A 70 -3.78 -13.52 -8.14
C THR A 70 -4.24 -13.43 -6.69
N GLY A 71 -5.48 -12.99 -6.50
CA GLY A 71 -6.20 -12.97 -5.22
C GLY A 71 -7.72 -12.99 -5.46
N SER A 72 -8.49 -13.09 -4.39
CA SER A 72 -9.94 -12.87 -4.44
C SER A 72 -10.29 -11.47 -4.93
N SER A 73 -11.53 -11.24 -5.36
CA SER A 73 -11.98 -9.91 -5.80
C SER A 73 -11.77 -8.84 -4.71
N GLY A 74 -11.97 -9.19 -3.44
CA GLY A 74 -11.72 -8.30 -2.31
C GLY A 74 -10.23 -8.02 -2.09
N GLU A 75 -9.38 -9.05 -2.16
CA GLU A 75 -7.92 -8.87 -2.05
C GLU A 75 -7.39 -7.99 -3.19
N MET A 76 -7.84 -8.20 -4.43
CA MET A 76 -7.46 -7.36 -5.57
C MET A 76 -7.95 -5.92 -5.43
N ALA A 77 -9.16 -5.71 -4.89
CA ALA A 77 -9.67 -4.37 -4.62
C ALA A 77 -8.81 -3.63 -3.58
N VAL A 78 -8.38 -4.32 -2.53
CA VAL A 78 -7.47 -3.77 -1.51
C VAL A 78 -6.10 -3.44 -2.10
N LEU A 79 -5.54 -4.32 -2.95
CA LEU A 79 -4.26 -4.05 -3.63
C LEU A 79 -4.34 -2.79 -4.48
N ARG A 80 -5.38 -2.67 -5.32
CA ARG A 80 -5.61 -1.49 -6.17
C ARG A 80 -5.74 -0.22 -5.35
N PHE A 81 -6.45 -0.29 -4.21
CA PHE A 81 -6.58 0.85 -3.33
C PHE A 81 -5.24 1.25 -2.71
N ALA A 82 -4.42 0.29 -2.27
CA ALA A 82 -3.07 0.58 -1.78
C ALA A 82 -2.20 1.21 -2.88
N LEU A 83 -2.23 0.70 -4.11
CA LEU A 83 -1.50 1.27 -5.24
C LEU A 83 -1.96 2.71 -5.55
N PHE A 84 -3.27 2.96 -5.52
CA PHE A 84 -3.83 4.29 -5.70
C PHE A 84 -3.32 5.27 -4.63
N LEU A 85 -3.28 4.84 -3.36
CA LEU A 85 -2.74 5.68 -2.28
C LEU A 85 -1.24 5.94 -2.49
N ALA A 86 -0.45 4.90 -2.77
CA ALA A 86 1.00 5.03 -2.89
C ALA A 86 1.43 5.92 -4.06
N GLN A 87 0.72 5.88 -5.19
CA GLN A 87 1.03 6.70 -6.36
C GLN A 87 0.53 8.15 -6.23
N ASP A 88 -0.34 8.42 -5.26
CA ASP A 88 -1.02 9.70 -5.03
C ASP A 88 -1.45 10.43 -6.34
N PRO A 89 -2.17 9.76 -7.27
CA PRO A 89 -2.39 10.29 -8.61
C PRO A 89 -3.30 11.53 -8.63
N VAL A 90 -4.01 11.79 -7.52
CA VAL A 90 -4.90 12.93 -7.35
C VAL A 90 -4.32 14.00 -6.40
N GLY A 91 -3.10 13.81 -5.90
CA GLY A 91 -2.42 14.77 -5.02
C GLY A 91 -3.10 14.97 -3.67
N LEU A 92 -3.57 13.90 -3.02
CA LEU A 92 -4.15 13.88 -1.67
C LEU A 92 -3.29 14.67 -0.66
N SER A 93 -1.98 14.51 -0.75
CA SER A 93 -0.99 15.23 0.08
C SER A 93 -1.06 16.76 -0.07
N SER A 94 -1.47 17.24 -1.25
CA SER A 94 -1.48 18.65 -1.63
C SER A 94 -2.83 19.35 -1.44
N LEU A 95 -3.90 18.61 -1.11
CA LEU A 95 -5.21 19.20 -0.87
C LEU A 95 -5.20 20.15 0.34
N ASP A 96 -5.92 21.27 0.26
CA ASP A 96 -6.20 22.11 1.42
C ASP A 96 -7.22 21.47 2.38
N SER A 97 -7.41 22.06 3.56
CA SER A 97 -8.29 21.53 4.60
C SER A 97 -9.76 21.41 4.19
N SER A 98 -10.26 22.33 3.35
CA SER A 98 -11.64 22.32 2.87
C SER A 98 -11.88 21.16 1.90
N ASN A 99 -10.98 21.03 0.91
CA ASN A 99 -11.04 19.96 -0.09
C ASN A 99 -10.84 18.57 0.54
N ARG A 100 -9.94 18.43 1.54
CA ARG A 100 -9.80 17.18 2.32
C ARG A 100 -11.11 16.76 2.99
N ALA A 101 -11.81 17.69 3.62
CA ALA A 101 -13.07 17.39 4.31
C ALA A 101 -14.16 16.91 3.33
N ILE A 102 -14.20 17.47 2.12
CA ILE A 102 -15.12 17.03 1.06
C ILE A 102 -14.76 15.60 0.63
N VAL A 103 -13.49 15.34 0.28
CA VAL A 103 -13.03 14.01 -0.17
C VAL A 103 -13.32 12.94 0.88
N VAL A 104 -12.96 13.17 2.15
CA VAL A 104 -13.20 12.22 3.23
C VAL A 104 -14.70 11.91 3.39
N ARG A 105 -15.55 12.95 3.39
CA ARG A 105 -17.00 12.79 3.55
C ARG A 105 -17.61 12.00 2.41
N GLU A 106 -17.28 12.34 1.16
CA GLU A 106 -17.86 11.65 0.00
C GLU A 106 -17.30 10.24 -0.16
N PHE A 107 -16.02 10.00 0.20
CA PHE A 107 -15.44 8.66 0.23
C PHE A 107 -16.12 7.77 1.28
N ALA A 108 -16.35 8.29 2.49
CA ALA A 108 -17.10 7.59 3.54
C ALA A 108 -18.54 7.26 3.10
N ARG A 109 -19.19 8.15 2.34
CA ARG A 109 -20.52 7.89 1.74
C ARG A 109 -20.46 6.81 0.67
N ALA A 110 -19.45 6.85 -0.21
CA ALA A 110 -19.26 5.83 -1.25
C ALA A 110 -18.99 4.44 -0.65
N LEU A 111 -18.30 4.37 0.49
CA LEU A 111 -18.10 3.15 1.27
C LEU A 111 -19.35 2.69 2.05
N GLY A 112 -20.40 3.50 2.12
CA GLY A 112 -21.62 3.20 2.88
C GLY A 112 -21.45 3.29 4.41
N VAL A 113 -20.39 3.93 4.90
CA VAL A 113 -20.11 4.08 6.34
C VAL A 113 -20.56 5.43 6.92
N ALA A 114 -20.87 6.40 6.05
CA ALA A 114 -21.47 7.68 6.42
C ALA A 114 -22.78 7.94 5.66
N ARG A 115 -23.75 8.60 6.32
CA ARG A 115 -25.05 8.99 5.73
C ARG A 115 -25.06 10.43 5.20
#